data_AF-A0A2C9K187-F1
#
_entry.id   AF-A0A2C9K187-F1
#
_cell.length_a   1.000
_cell.length_b   1.000
_cell.length_c   1.000
_cell.angle_alpha   90.00
_cell.angle_beta   90.00
_cell.angle_gamma   90.00
#
_symmetry.space_group_name_H-M   'P 1'
#
loop_
_entity.id
_entity.type
_entity.pdbx_description
1 polymer ?
#
loop_
_entity_poly.entity_id
_entity_poly.type
_entity_poly.pdbx_seq_one_letter_code
_entity_poly.pdbx_strand_id
1 'polypeptide(L)'
;MERLGFFFGTDEVKQFHCLKAAVAEVLGTSTLLMIGCGAVATLNPPDGAPLMAIAFSFGLALTLAIWTFGDISGAHVNPVVTVSFLVTGHMGISKCVIYIMCQLLGGVLGSGFIWLIVPVAWRGNGGSTTLTKGLEMWQ
;
A
#
# COMPACT_ATOMS: atom_id res chain seq x y z
N MET A 1 25.96 22.56 -3.90
CA MET A 1 25.91 21.55 -2.81
C MET A 1 24.50 21.35 -2.27
N GLU A 2 23.67 22.40 -2.11
CA GLU A 2 22.26 22.26 -1.65
C GLU A 2 21.39 21.30 -2.48
N ARG A 3 21.47 21.34 -3.82
CA ARG A 3 20.67 20.43 -4.68
C ARG A 3 21.01 18.95 -4.49
N LEU A 4 22.27 18.62 -4.19
CA LEU A 4 22.67 17.24 -3.90
C LEU A 4 22.15 16.80 -2.52
N GLY A 5 22.21 17.69 -1.52
CA GLY A 5 21.69 17.42 -0.18
C GLY A 5 20.19 17.15 -0.18
N PHE A 6 19.42 17.93 -0.95
CA PHE A 6 17.99 17.70 -1.14
C PHE A 6 17.69 16.38 -1.86
N PHE A 7 18.44 16.06 -2.92
CA PHE A 7 18.26 14.82 -3.68
C PHE A 7 18.48 13.56 -2.85
N PHE A 8 19.55 13.52 -2.04
CA PHE A 8 19.77 12.42 -1.09
C PHE A 8 18.82 12.49 0.11
N GLY A 9 18.32 13.68 0.46
CA GLY A 9 17.27 13.87 1.46
C GLY A 9 17.68 13.50 2.88
N THR A 10 18.98 13.53 3.21
CA THR A 10 19.50 13.04 4.49
C THR A 10 19.01 13.83 5.70
N ASP A 11 18.56 15.06 5.50
CA ASP A 11 18.07 15.92 6.57
C ASP A 11 16.60 15.68 6.88
N GLU A 12 15.81 15.19 5.91
CA GLU A 12 14.42 14.78 6.14
C GLU A 12 14.34 13.59 7.11
N VAL A 13 15.28 12.66 6.99
CA VAL A 13 15.29 11.41 7.77
C VAL A 13 15.62 11.63 9.24
N LYS A 14 16.39 12.67 9.55
CA LYS A 14 16.81 13.00 10.92
C LYS A 14 15.68 13.60 11.75
N GLN A 15 14.58 14.00 11.12
CA GLN A 15 13.46 14.61 11.81
C GLN A 15 12.59 13.55 12.47
N PHE A 16 12.12 13.81 13.70
CA PHE A 16 11.19 12.92 14.41
C PHE A 16 9.88 12.68 13.64
N HIS A 17 9.48 13.62 12.79
CA HIS A 17 8.34 13.48 11.90
C HIS A 17 8.54 12.36 10.86
N CYS A 18 9.77 12.02 10.47
CA CYS A 18 10.04 10.92 9.55
C CYS A 18 9.63 9.58 10.15
N LEU A 19 9.90 9.34 11.44
CA LEU A 19 9.49 8.11 12.11
C LEU A 19 7.96 8.00 12.18
N LYS A 20 7.26 9.10 12.53
CA LYS A 20 5.79 9.13 12.54
C LYS A 20 5.22 8.83 11.16
N ALA A 21 5.81 9.43 10.13
CA ALA A 21 5.40 9.21 8.75
C ALA A 21 5.66 7.76 8.29
N ALA A 22 6.80 7.17 8.65
CA ALA A 22 7.11 5.77 8.37
C ALA A 22 6.10 4.81 9.01
N VAL A 23 5.75 5.02 10.28
CA VAL A 23 4.72 4.23 10.96
C VAL A 23 3.35 4.42 10.31
N ALA A 24 3.01 5.65 9.92
CA ALA A 24 1.76 5.94 9.23
C ALA A 24 1.68 5.22 7.86
N GLU A 25 2.79 5.11 7.12
CA GLU A 25 2.84 4.34 5.87
C GLU A 25 2.68 2.83 6.09
N VAL A 26 3.25 2.26 7.16
CA VAL A 26 3.01 0.85 7.54
C VAL A 26 1.53 0.62 7.85
N LEU A 27 0.95 1.45 8.74
CA LEU A 27 -0.44 1.28 9.19
C LEU A 27 -1.45 1.58 8.07
N GLY A 28 -1.19 2.60 7.26
CA GLY A 28 -2.02 2.94 6.10
C GLY A 28 -2.03 1.81 5.07
N THR A 29 -0.86 1.28 4.71
CA THR A 29 -0.78 0.17 3.75
C THR A 29 -1.34 -1.13 4.31
N SER A 30 -1.13 -1.39 5.61
CA SER A 30 -1.75 -2.54 6.29
C SER A 30 -3.26 -2.44 6.30
N THR A 31 -3.82 -1.26 6.56
CA THR A 31 -5.27 -1.05 6.52
C THR A 31 -5.83 -1.26 5.12
N LEU A 32 -5.16 -0.69 4.11
CA LEU A 32 -5.53 -0.85 2.71
C LEU A 32 -5.59 -2.33 2.30
N LEU A 33 -4.53 -3.09 2.58
CA LEU A 33 -4.49 -4.51 2.18
C LEU A 33 -5.36 -5.39 3.07
N MET A 34 -5.53 -5.07 4.34
CA MET A 34 -6.45 -5.81 5.22
C MET A 34 -7.88 -5.73 4.69
N ILE A 35 -8.36 -4.54 4.34
CA ILE A 35 -9.73 -4.37 3.81
C ILE A 35 -9.82 -4.92 2.38
N GLY A 36 -8.87 -4.58 1.51
CA GLY A 36 -8.87 -4.99 0.11
C GLY A 36 -8.74 -6.49 -0.09
N CYS A 37 -7.70 -7.13 0.48
CA CYS A 37 -7.52 -8.58 0.40
C CYS A 37 -8.61 -9.33 1.18
N GLY A 38 -9.13 -8.76 2.27
CA GLY A 38 -10.29 -9.28 2.99
C GLY A 38 -11.56 -9.32 2.13
N ALA A 39 -11.83 -8.26 1.36
CA ALA A 39 -12.92 -8.23 0.39
C ALA A 39 -12.73 -9.28 -0.70
N VAL A 40 -11.51 -9.45 -1.22
CA VAL A 40 -11.22 -10.52 -2.21
C VAL A 40 -11.45 -11.92 -1.62
N ALA A 41 -10.98 -12.17 -0.40
CA ALA A 41 -11.16 -13.47 0.25
C ALA A 41 -12.63 -13.80 0.55
N THR A 42 -13.43 -12.80 0.91
CA THR A 42 -14.81 -13.00 1.35
C THR A 42 -15.84 -12.93 0.23
N LEU A 43 -15.54 -12.19 -0.85
CA LEU A 43 -16.50 -11.88 -1.90
C LEU A 43 -16.19 -12.56 -3.23
N ASN A 44 -15.21 -13.48 -3.34
CA ASN A 44 -14.84 -14.06 -4.63
C ASN A 44 -15.41 -15.49 -4.81
N PRO A 45 -16.71 -15.66 -5.13
CA PRO A 45 -17.30 -16.97 -5.36
C PRO A 45 -16.84 -17.58 -6.68
N PRO A 46 -16.97 -18.91 -6.85
CA PRO A 46 -16.58 -19.62 -8.07
C PRO A 46 -17.25 -19.11 -9.35
N ASP A 47 -18.46 -18.58 -9.23
CA ASP A 47 -19.31 -18.17 -10.37
C ASP A 47 -19.06 -16.71 -10.82
N GLY A 48 -18.13 -16.00 -10.17
CA GLY A 48 -17.69 -14.66 -10.56
C GLY A 48 -17.63 -13.69 -9.40
N ALA A 49 -16.51 -12.98 -9.28
CA ALA A 49 -16.33 -11.95 -8.28
C ALA A 49 -17.26 -10.74 -8.55
N PRO A 50 -17.95 -10.18 -7.54
CA PRO A 50 -18.60 -8.88 -7.62
C PRO A 50 -17.52 -7.80 -7.65
N LEU A 51 -16.89 -7.62 -8.81
CA LEU A 51 -15.74 -6.72 -9.00
C LEU A 51 -16.03 -5.29 -8.52
N MET A 52 -17.27 -4.83 -8.67
CA MET A 52 -17.71 -3.53 -8.17
C MET A 52 -17.55 -3.42 -6.64
N ALA A 53 -17.96 -4.43 -5.88
CA ALA A 53 -17.86 -4.43 -4.43
C ALA A 53 -16.41 -4.51 -3.95
N ILE A 54 -15.58 -5.31 -4.64
CA ILE A 54 -14.14 -5.39 -4.36
C ILE A 54 -13.46 -4.05 -4.64
N ALA A 55 -13.70 -3.47 -5.83
CA ALA A 55 -13.15 -2.17 -6.20
C ALA A 55 -13.57 -1.06 -5.24
N PHE A 56 -14.85 -1.04 -4.83
CA PHE A 56 -15.36 -0.09 -3.85
C PHE A 56 -14.71 -0.27 -2.47
N SER A 57 -14.44 -1.51 -2.06
CA SER A 57 -13.75 -1.80 -0.79
C SER A 57 -12.32 -1.24 -0.78
N PHE A 58 -11.56 -1.41 -1.86
CA PHE A 58 -10.23 -0.79 -2.01
C PHE A 58 -10.32 0.74 -2.01
N GLY A 59 -11.29 1.32 -2.73
CA GLY A 59 -11.50 2.77 -2.80
C GLY A 59 -11.83 3.39 -1.44
N LEU A 60 -12.69 2.75 -0.66
CA LEU A 60 -13.02 3.18 0.70
C LEU A 60 -11.83 3.02 1.64
N ALA A 61 -11.11 1.89 1.57
CA ALA A 61 -9.92 1.66 2.38
C ALA A 61 -8.83 2.71 2.12
N LEU A 62 -8.61 3.06 0.85
CA LEU A 62 -7.69 4.13 0.47
C LEU A 62 -8.17 5.49 1.00
N THR A 63 -9.46 5.83 0.84
CA THR A 63 -10.03 7.07 1.39
C THR A 63 -9.81 7.17 2.90
N LEU A 64 -10.04 6.08 3.64
CA LEU A 64 -9.81 6.02 5.09
C LEU A 64 -8.33 6.19 5.44
N ALA A 65 -7.42 5.56 4.70
CA ALA A 65 -5.99 5.71 4.90
C ALA A 65 -5.55 7.15 4.66
N ILE A 66 -6.03 7.80 3.60
CA ILE A 66 -5.73 9.21 3.28
C ILE A 66 -6.28 10.13 4.37
N TRP A 67 -7.54 9.94 4.80
CA TRP A 67 -8.12 10.78 5.86
C TRP A 67 -7.35 10.63 7.18
N THR A 68 -6.95 9.41 7.54
CA THR A 68 -6.31 9.15 8.84
C THR A 68 -4.82 9.54 8.85
N PHE A 69 -4.10 9.29 7.76
CA PHE A 69 -2.64 9.37 7.71
C PHE A 69 -2.09 10.47 6.78
N GLY A 70 -2.95 11.15 6.02
CA GLY A 70 -2.59 12.16 5.04
C GLY A 70 -1.77 13.30 5.64
N ASP A 71 -2.23 13.86 6.76
CA ASP A 71 -1.55 14.96 7.45
C ASP A 71 -0.21 14.54 8.11
N ILE A 72 0.02 13.24 8.28
CA ILE A 72 1.22 12.71 8.93
C ILE A 72 2.31 12.37 7.92
N SER A 73 1.93 11.69 6.83
CA SER A 73 2.87 11.08 5.88
C SER A 73 2.68 11.51 4.43
N GLY A 74 1.55 12.13 4.10
CA GLY A 74 1.06 12.25 2.73
C GLY A 74 0.21 11.04 2.29
N ALA A 75 0.16 9.97 3.10
CA ALA A 75 -0.58 8.73 2.84
C ALA A 75 -0.34 8.19 1.43
N HIS A 76 0.93 7.98 1.07
CA HIS A 76 1.28 7.42 -0.22
C HIS A 76 0.75 6.00 -0.34
N VAL A 77 0.93 5.19 0.72
CA VAL A 77 0.44 3.81 0.90
C VAL A 77 0.68 2.90 -0.31
N ASN A 78 1.65 3.27 -1.15
CA ASN A 78 1.90 2.68 -2.46
C ASN A 78 3.31 3.04 -2.92
N PRO A 79 4.14 2.03 -3.27
CA PRO A 79 5.49 2.27 -3.77
C PRO A 79 5.55 3.13 -5.03
N VAL A 80 4.62 2.94 -5.97
CA VAL A 80 4.57 3.69 -7.24
C VAL A 80 4.21 5.15 -6.99
N VAL A 81 3.29 5.44 -6.06
CA VAL A 81 2.96 6.82 -5.67
C VAL A 81 4.18 7.47 -5.04
N THR A 82 4.90 6.76 -4.18
CA THR A 82 6.13 7.26 -3.54
C THR A 82 7.23 7.58 -4.55
N VAL A 83 7.45 6.69 -5.52
CA VAL A 83 8.40 6.94 -6.61
C VAL A 83 7.96 8.14 -7.44
N SER A 84 6.65 8.34 -7.64
CA SER A 84 6.14 9.50 -8.39
C SER A 84 6.50 10.81 -7.68
N PHE A 85 6.42 10.87 -6.35
CA PHE A 85 6.86 12.02 -5.56
C PHE A 85 8.38 12.24 -5.62
N LEU A 86 9.17 11.17 -5.66
CA LEU A 86 10.62 11.26 -5.87
C LEU A 86 10.96 11.87 -7.25
N VAL A 87 10.37 11.33 -8.32
CA VAL A 87 10.67 11.76 -9.71
C VAL A 87 10.20 13.19 -9.98
N THR A 88 9.13 13.63 -9.33
CA THR A 88 8.62 15.01 -9.42
C THR A 88 9.34 15.98 -8.47
N GLY A 89 10.31 15.51 -7.67
CA GLY A 89 11.11 16.37 -6.80
C GLY A 89 10.44 16.80 -5.50
N HIS A 90 9.39 16.10 -5.06
CA HIS A 90 8.66 16.37 -3.81
C HIS A 90 9.17 15.55 -2.61
N MET A 91 10.14 14.65 -2.83
CA MET A 91 10.69 13.77 -1.78
C MET A 91 12.13 13.38 -2.12
N GLY A 92 13.02 13.34 -1.12
CA GLY A 92 14.38 12.83 -1.30
C GLY A 92 14.46 11.30 -1.37
N ILE A 93 15.54 10.77 -1.95
CA ILE A 93 15.73 9.32 -2.16
C ILE A 93 15.65 8.54 -0.84
N SER A 94 16.29 9.03 0.22
CA SER A 94 16.33 8.30 1.50
C SER A 94 14.94 8.06 2.08
N LYS A 95 14.08 9.10 2.06
CA LYS A 95 12.70 9.01 2.53
C LYS A 95 11.85 8.10 1.62
N CYS A 96 12.06 8.16 0.31
CA CYS A 96 11.41 7.28 -0.66
C CYS A 96 11.68 5.80 -0.36
N VAL A 97 12.95 5.42 -0.14
CA VAL A 97 13.32 4.03 0.19
C VAL A 97 12.68 3.58 1.51
N ILE A 98 12.68 4.44 2.53
CA ILE A 98 12.04 4.13 3.82
C ILE A 98 10.54 3.89 3.64
N TYR A 99 9.85 4.78 2.91
CA TYR A 99 8.43 4.64 2.63
C TYR A 99 8.12 3.33 1.91
N ILE A 100 8.89 2.97 0.87
CA ILE A 100 8.69 1.73 0.13
C ILE A 100 8.85 0.51 1.06
N MET A 101 9.88 0.47 1.89
CA MET A 101 10.08 -0.63 2.84
C MET A 101 8.93 -0.72 3.86
N CYS A 102 8.47 0.42 4.37
CA CYS A 102 7.33 0.51 5.27
C CYS A 102 6.03 0.05 4.59
N GLN A 103 5.80 0.42 3.34
CA GLN A 103 4.63 0.00 2.56
C GLN A 103 4.65 -1.49 2.30
N LEU A 104 5.80 -2.06 1.92
CA LEU A 104 5.95 -3.51 1.74
C LEU A 104 5.69 -4.27 3.04
N LEU A 105 6.24 -3.80 4.16
CA LEU A 105 5.97 -4.36 5.48
C LEU A 105 4.48 -4.26 5.83
N GLY A 106 3.87 -3.09 5.63
CA GLY A 106 2.44 -2.87 5.86
C GLY A 106 1.58 -3.82 5.02
N GLY A 107 1.92 -4.01 3.74
CA GLY A 107 1.22 -4.95 2.87
C GLY A 107 1.28 -6.39 3.36
N VAL A 108 2.46 -6.84 3.80
CA VAL A 108 2.63 -8.18 4.40
C VAL A 108 1.81 -8.31 5.69
N LEU A 109 1.83 -7.30 6.57
CA LEU A 109 1.08 -7.33 7.82
C LEU A 109 -0.44 -7.34 7.58
N GLY A 110 -0.94 -6.50 6.67
CA GLY A 110 -2.37 -6.39 6.36
C GLY A 110 -2.93 -7.65 5.72
N SER A 111 -2.29 -8.13 4.65
CA SER A 111 -2.70 -9.37 3.98
C SER A 111 -2.48 -10.60 4.87
N GLY A 112 -1.36 -10.65 5.61
CA GLY A 112 -1.05 -11.71 6.55
C GLY A 112 -2.05 -11.81 7.69
N PHE A 113 -2.55 -10.68 8.20
CA PHE A 113 -3.60 -10.67 9.22
C PHE A 113 -4.89 -11.32 8.71
N ILE A 114 -5.35 -10.94 7.50
CA ILE A 114 -6.50 -11.56 6.84
C ILE A 114 -6.29 -13.06 6.64
N TRP A 115 -5.09 -13.45 6.18
CA TRP A 115 -4.75 -14.87 6.00
C TRP A 115 -4.90 -15.68 7.29
N LEU A 116 -4.54 -15.10 8.44
CA LEU A 116 -4.64 -15.77 9.74
C LEU A 116 -6.09 -15.91 10.22
N ILE A 117 -6.92 -14.89 10.02
CA ILE A 117 -8.30 -14.86 10.58
C ILE A 117 -9.34 -15.53 9.66
N VAL A 118 -9.12 -15.52 8.34
CA VAL A 118 -10.10 -16.05 7.38
C VAL A 118 -9.98 -17.59 7.31
N PRO A 119 -11.11 -18.33 7.32
CA PRO A 119 -11.10 -19.78 7.19
C PRO A 119 -10.42 -20.23 5.90
N VAL A 120 -9.72 -21.38 5.95
CA VAL A 120 -8.92 -21.90 4.83
C VAL A 120 -9.72 -21.98 3.52
N ALA A 121 -11.00 -22.36 3.59
CA ALA A 121 -11.88 -22.47 2.43
C ALA A 121 -12.13 -21.14 1.69
N TRP A 122 -11.87 -20.00 2.32
CA TRP A 122 -12.15 -18.66 1.81
C TRP A 122 -10.86 -17.89 1.45
N ARG A 123 -9.67 -18.44 1.76
CA ARG A 123 -8.40 -17.71 1.56
C ARG A 123 -8.08 -17.46 0.10
N GLY A 124 -8.49 -18.36 -0.79
CA GLY A 124 -8.10 -18.34 -2.20
C GLY A 124 -6.57 -18.26 -2.33
N ASN A 125 -6.09 -17.30 -3.11
CA ASN A 125 -4.67 -16.99 -3.29
C ASN A 125 -4.17 -15.84 -2.38
N GLY A 126 -4.92 -15.46 -1.35
CA GLY A 126 -4.55 -14.37 -0.44
C GLY A 126 -4.71 -12.96 -1.03
N GLY A 127 -5.49 -12.82 -2.11
CA GLY A 127 -5.65 -11.55 -2.82
C GLY A 127 -4.50 -11.21 -3.76
N SER A 128 -3.67 -12.21 -4.11
CA SER A 128 -2.61 -12.06 -5.10
C SER A 128 -3.19 -11.70 -6.47
N THR A 129 -2.59 -10.71 -7.13
CA THR A 129 -2.96 -10.31 -8.50
C THR A 129 -2.47 -11.36 -9.49
N THR A 130 -3.40 -11.98 -10.21
CA THR A 130 -3.11 -12.99 -11.24
C THR A 130 -3.59 -12.51 -12.60
N LEU A 131 -2.93 -12.99 -13.65
CA LEU A 131 -3.35 -12.72 -15.03
C LEU A 131 -4.72 -13.35 -15.30
N THR A 132 -5.60 -12.59 -15.97
CA THR A 132 -6.89 -13.12 -16.43
C THR A 132 -6.65 -14.25 -17.43
N LYS A 133 -7.46 -15.31 -17.35
CA LYS A 133 -7.35 -16.45 -18.28
C LYS A 133 -7.47 -15.96 -19.73
N GLY A 134 -6.52 -16.35 -20.58
CA GLY A 134 -6.51 -16.02 -22.01
C GLY A 134 -5.79 -14.72 -22.38
N LEU A 135 -5.19 -14.02 -21.42
CA LEU A 135 -4.25 -12.92 -21.68
C LEU A 135 -2.81 -13.39 -21.47
N GLU A 136 -1.89 -12.83 -22.27
CA GLU A 136 -0.44 -12.94 -22.11
C GLU A 136 0.11 -11.73 -21.34
N MET A 137 1.34 -11.82 -20.83
CA MET A 137 1.93 -10.80 -19.94
C MET A 137 2.12 -9.41 -20.59
N TRP A 138 2.12 -9.34 -21.92
CA TRP A 138 2.35 -8.13 -22.70
C TRP A 138 1.10 -7.60 -23.41
N GLN A 139 -0.05 -8.25 -23.19
CA GLN A 139 -1.36 -7.81 -23.69
C GLN A 139 -2.07 -6.97 -22.63
#